data_AF-A0A2V5MU96-F1
#
_entry.id   AF-A0A2V5MU96-F1
#
_cell.length_a   1.000
_cell.length_b   1.000
_cell.length_c   1.000
_cell.angle_alpha   90.00
_cell.angle_beta   90.00
_cell.angle_gamma   90.00
#
_symmetry.space_group_name_H-M   'P 1'
#
loop_
_entity.id
_entity.type
_entity.pdbx_description
1 polymer ?
#
loop_
_entity_poly.entity_id
_entity_poly.type
_entity_poly.pdbx_seq_one_letter_code
_entity_poly.pdbx_strand_id
1 'polypeptide(L)'
;MLKLKECHGFLRGLVALVGFKQTSILFDRPPRFAGHGNYNRFLGSMRIGLNGVVCFSSYLLTLSSKMGFVIAGGSFLLGIVYAVMKLWGTPFPLGNPTIVILILFLGGIQLISVGIVGEYIARIYEEVKQRPKFIIDHAWGWSPPKDQDYREHYPPGP
;
A
#
# COMPACT_ATOMS: atom_id res chain seq x y z
N MET A 1 -13.10 -9.15 23.59
CA MET A 1 -13.35 -8.84 22.16
C MET A 1 -12.17 -8.05 21.63
N LEU A 2 -11.51 -8.52 20.57
CA LEU A 2 -10.50 -7.73 19.85
C LEU A 2 -11.25 -6.74 18.95
N LYS A 3 -11.16 -5.44 19.25
CA LYS A 3 -11.79 -4.38 18.47
C LYS A 3 -10.76 -3.83 17.47
N LEU A 4 -10.76 -4.37 16.25
CA LEU A 4 -9.90 -3.86 15.19
C LEU A 4 -10.52 -2.58 14.61
N LYS A 5 -9.76 -1.48 14.65
CA LYS A 5 -10.17 -0.17 14.10
C LYS A 5 -9.83 0.01 12.62
N GLU A 6 -9.26 -1.00 11.96
CA GLU A 6 -8.79 -0.88 10.57
C GLU A 6 -9.86 -0.34 9.62
N CYS A 7 -9.54 0.77 8.94
CA CYS A 7 -10.38 1.36 7.89
C CYS A 7 -10.33 0.52 6.61
N HIS A 8 -9.16 0.01 6.22
CA HIS A 8 -8.95 -0.77 5.00
C HIS A 8 -9.08 -2.27 5.24
N GLY A 9 -10.31 -2.78 5.21
CA GLY A 9 -10.59 -4.19 5.47
C GLY A 9 -10.22 -5.11 4.31
N PHE A 10 -8.99 -5.62 4.27
CA PHE A 10 -8.70 -6.82 3.47
C PHE A 10 -9.17 -8.05 4.24
N LEU A 11 -10.44 -8.40 4.07
CA LEU A 11 -11.12 -9.46 4.83
C LEU A 11 -10.33 -10.79 4.85
N ARG A 12 -9.70 -11.16 3.73
CA ARG A 12 -8.93 -12.41 3.62
C ARG A 12 -7.67 -12.41 4.50
N GLY A 13 -6.96 -11.28 4.57
CA GLY A 13 -5.79 -11.13 5.43
C GLY A 13 -6.17 -11.00 6.90
N LEU A 14 -7.23 -10.25 7.19
CA LEU A 14 -7.79 -10.09 8.53
C LEU A 14 -8.22 -11.44 9.14
N VAL A 15 -8.92 -12.27 8.38
CA VAL A 15 -9.34 -13.61 8.84
C VAL A 15 -8.11 -14.46 9.18
N ALA A 16 -7.06 -14.42 8.36
CA ALA A 16 -5.80 -15.12 8.64
C ALA A 16 -5.08 -14.57 9.89
N LEU A 17 -5.08 -13.26 10.10
CA LEU A 17 -4.42 -12.59 11.24
C LEU A 17 -5.06 -12.92 12.59
N VAL A 18 -6.39 -13.07 12.61
CA VAL A 18 -7.16 -13.31 13.84
C VAL A 18 -6.82 -14.68 14.48
N GLY A 19 -6.33 -15.66 13.70
CA GLY A 19 -5.70 -16.88 14.24
C GLY A 19 -6.64 -17.91 14.89
N PHE A 20 -7.96 -17.73 14.82
CA PHE A 20 -8.92 -18.73 15.31
C PHE A 20 -8.96 -19.99 14.42
N LYS A 21 -9.59 -21.06 14.93
CA LYS A 21 -9.85 -22.28 14.13
C LYS A 21 -10.74 -21.93 12.93
N GLN A 22 -10.23 -22.21 11.73
CA GLN A 22 -10.92 -21.97 10.47
C GLN A 22 -11.30 -23.30 9.83
N THR A 23 -12.48 -23.36 9.21
CA THR A 23 -12.91 -24.49 8.37
C THR A 23 -13.56 -23.92 7.11
N SER A 24 -13.40 -24.61 5.98
CA SER A 24 -14.05 -24.25 4.73
C SER A 24 -15.21 -25.20 4.46
N ILE A 25 -16.32 -24.65 3.96
CA ILE A 25 -17.48 -25.45 3.51
C ILE A 25 -17.54 -25.26 2.00
N LEU A 26 -17.30 -26.36 1.27
CA LEU A 26 -17.40 -26.38 -0.18
C LEU A 26 -18.87 -26.41 -0.57
N PHE A 27 -19.27 -25.49 -1.45
CA PHE A 27 -20.61 -25.45 -2.01
C PHE A 27 -20.49 -25.27 -3.52
N ASP A 28 -21.19 -26.11 -4.27
CA ASP A 28 -21.26 -25.98 -5.72
C ASP A 28 -22.33 -24.95 -6.08
N ARG A 29 -21.90 -23.87 -6.75
CA ARG A 29 -22.79 -22.75 -7.08
C ARG A 29 -23.29 -22.94 -8.51
N PRO A 30 -24.62 -22.96 -8.74
CA PRO A 30 -25.14 -23.02 -10.10
C PRO A 30 -24.70 -21.79 -10.92
N PRO A 31 -24.50 -21.94 -12.24
CA PRO A 31 -24.11 -20.84 -13.11
C PRO A 31 -25.14 -19.71 -13.01
N ARG A 32 -24.68 -18.46 -13.08
CA ARG A 32 -25.58 -17.29 -12.97
C ARG A 32 -26.59 -17.32 -14.12
N PHE A 33 -27.85 -17.08 -13.79
CA PHE A 33 -28.96 -17.05 -14.75
C PHE A 33 -28.88 -15.88 -15.75
N ALA A 34 -28.25 -14.76 -15.35
CA ALA A 34 -28.01 -13.61 -16.22
C ALA A 34 -26.81 -12.76 -15.76
N GLY A 35 -26.18 -12.07 -16.72
CA GLY A 35 -25.10 -11.10 -16.52
C GLY A 35 -23.68 -11.66 -16.70
N HIS A 36 -22.73 -10.79 -17.07
CA HIS A 36 -21.32 -11.12 -17.06
C HIS A 36 -20.76 -11.04 -15.63
N GLY A 37 -19.83 -11.94 -15.30
CA GLY A 37 -19.13 -11.87 -14.02
C GLY A 37 -18.28 -10.60 -13.96
N ASN A 38 -18.54 -9.73 -12.98
CA ASN A 38 -17.71 -8.53 -12.70
C ASN A 38 -16.27 -8.86 -12.25
N TYR A 39 -15.91 -10.15 -12.17
CA TYR A 39 -14.61 -10.59 -11.67
C TYR A 39 -13.77 -11.19 -12.79
N ASN A 40 -12.77 -10.43 -13.23
CA ASN A 40 -11.74 -10.97 -14.10
C ASN A 40 -10.79 -11.85 -13.27
N ARG A 41 -10.73 -13.15 -13.56
CA ARG A 41 -10.01 -14.16 -12.76
C ARG A 41 -8.53 -13.84 -12.60
N PHE A 42 -7.88 -13.35 -13.65
CA PHE A 42 -6.45 -13.06 -13.66
C PHE A 42 -6.14 -11.67 -13.06
N LEU A 43 -6.68 -10.61 -13.67
CA LEU A 43 -6.42 -9.22 -13.23
C LEU A 43 -7.00 -8.92 -11.84
N GLY A 44 -8.18 -9.48 -11.51
CA GLY A 44 -8.80 -9.31 -10.20
C GLY A 44 -8.00 -9.98 -9.08
N SER A 45 -7.48 -11.18 -9.33
CA SER A 45 -6.68 -11.90 -8.33
C SER A 45 -5.33 -11.22 -8.08
N MET A 46 -4.67 -10.73 -9.14
CA MET A 46 -3.42 -9.97 -9.02
C MET A 46 -3.64 -8.67 -8.24
N ARG A 47 -4.70 -7.92 -8.54
CA ARG A 47 -5.03 -6.69 -7.82
C ARG A 47 -5.28 -6.94 -6.33
N ILE A 48 -5.98 -8.03 -6.00
CA ILE A 48 -6.23 -8.43 -4.61
C ILE A 48 -4.92 -8.82 -3.91
N GLY A 49 -4.06 -9.60 -4.56
CA GLY A 49 -2.77 -10.01 -4.02
C GLY A 49 -1.83 -8.83 -3.77
N LEU A 50 -1.70 -7.92 -4.74
CA LEU A 50 -0.92 -6.69 -4.61
C LEU A 50 -1.43 -5.83 -3.46
N ASN A 51 -2.76 -5.65 -3.36
CA ASN A 51 -3.34 -4.88 -2.26
C ASN A 51 -3.07 -5.55 -0.90
N GLY A 52 -3.09 -6.87 -0.82
CA GLY A 52 -2.72 -7.62 0.39
C GLY A 52 -1.26 -7.43 0.80
N VAL A 53 -0.32 -7.47 -0.15
CA VAL A 53 1.11 -7.21 0.10
C VAL A 53 1.33 -5.78 0.59
N VAL A 54 0.65 -4.79 0.00
CA VAL A 54 0.77 -3.39 0.43
C VAL A 54 0.10 -3.14 1.78
N CYS A 55 -1.05 -3.78 2.07
CA CYS A 55 -1.80 -3.58 3.33
C CYS A 55 -1.12 -4.22 4.54
N PHE A 56 -0.55 -5.42 4.39
CA PHE A 56 -0.04 -6.22 5.53
C PHE A 56 1.48 -6.26 5.63
N SER A 57 2.21 -5.64 4.70
CA SER A 57 3.66 -5.76 4.67
C SER A 57 4.34 -4.41 4.67
N SER A 58 5.18 -4.17 5.67
CA SER A 58 6.22 -3.12 5.67
C SER A 58 7.44 -3.52 4.82
N TYR A 59 7.41 -4.72 4.23
CA TYR A 59 8.51 -5.27 3.44
C TYR A 59 8.79 -4.46 2.19
N LEU A 60 7.75 -3.99 1.48
CA LEU A 60 7.92 -3.22 0.25
C LEU A 60 8.61 -1.87 0.51
N LEU A 61 8.20 -1.17 1.57
CA LEU A 61 8.83 0.05 2.02
C LEU A 61 10.30 -0.19 2.39
N THR A 62 10.56 -1.24 3.17
CA THR A 62 11.92 -1.62 3.59
C THR A 62 12.80 -2.01 2.40
N LEU A 63 12.25 -2.72 1.41
CA LEU A 63 12.94 -3.10 0.18
C LEU A 63 13.34 -1.86 -0.63
N SER A 64 12.43 -0.90 -0.78
CA SER A 64 12.70 0.37 -1.46
C SER A 64 13.83 1.14 -0.77
N SER A 65 13.82 1.23 0.56
CA SER A 65 14.89 1.89 1.33
C SER A 65 16.23 1.17 1.20
N LYS A 66 16.24 -0.17 1.24
CA LYS A 66 17.47 -0.97 1.06
C LYS A 66 18.06 -0.81 -0.34
N MET A 67 17.23 -0.84 -1.38
CA MET A 67 17.69 -0.58 -2.75
C MET A 67 18.28 0.83 -2.89
N GLY A 68 17.61 1.84 -2.33
CA GLY A 68 18.12 3.21 -2.30
C GLY A 68 19.50 3.30 -1.65
N PHE A 69 19.72 2.59 -0.53
CA PHE A 69 21.01 2.58 0.16
C PHE A 69 22.13 1.91 -0.66
N VAL A 70 21.83 0.79 -1.31
CA VAL A 70 22.79 0.09 -2.20
C VAL A 70 23.18 0.99 -3.38
N ILE A 71 22.20 1.67 -3.98
CA ILE A 71 22.42 2.57 -5.12
C ILE A 71 23.20 3.82 -4.72
N ALA A 72 22.90 4.39 -3.54
CA ALA A 72 23.65 5.52 -2.99
C ALA A 72 25.10 5.12 -2.71
N GLY A 73 25.34 3.95 -2.11
CA GLY A 73 26.68 3.41 -1.90
C GLY A 73 27.44 3.18 -3.21
N GLY A 74 26.79 2.60 -4.21
CA GLY A 74 27.37 2.40 -5.55
C GLY A 74 27.71 3.73 -6.25
N SER A 75 26.81 4.71 -6.18
CA SER A 75 27.04 6.06 -6.73
C SER A 75 28.20 6.78 -6.03
N PHE A 76 28.33 6.63 -4.72
CA PHE A 76 29.43 7.21 -3.94
C PHE A 76 30.78 6.59 -4.31
N LEU A 77 30.86 5.27 -4.44
CA LEU A 77 32.06 4.55 -4.91
C LEU A 77 32.45 4.98 -6.32
N LEU A 78 31.50 5.04 -7.25
CA LEU A 78 31.75 5.55 -8.60
C LEU A 78 32.27 7.00 -8.55
N GLY A 79 31.65 7.86 -7.74
CA GLY A 79 32.11 9.23 -7.53
C GLY A 79 33.58 9.32 -7.08
N ILE A 80 34.01 8.45 -6.16
CA ILE A 80 35.41 8.37 -5.71
C ILE A 80 36.33 7.94 -6.86
N VAL A 81 35.96 6.90 -7.62
CA VAL A 81 36.75 6.43 -8.77
C VAL A 81 36.94 7.54 -9.81
N TYR A 82 35.85 8.24 -10.15
CA TYR A 82 35.90 9.39 -11.06
C TYR A 82 36.76 10.54 -10.51
N ALA A 83 36.70 10.82 -9.21
CA ALA A 83 37.53 11.84 -8.57
C ALA A 83 39.03 11.48 -8.63
N VAL A 84 39.38 10.23 -8.38
CA VAL A 84 40.77 9.73 -8.47
C VAL A 84 41.29 9.76 -9.91
N MET A 85 40.48 9.31 -10.89
CA MET A 85 40.82 9.41 -12.31
C MET A 85 41.06 10.86 -12.75
N LYS A 86 40.28 11.81 -12.21
CA LYS A 86 40.46 13.24 -12.50
C LYS A 86 41.78 13.78 -11.94
N LEU A 87 42.18 13.35 -10.74
CA LEU A 87 43.45 13.76 -10.13
C LEU A 87 44.68 13.20 -10.87
N TRP A 88 44.56 12.04 -11.51
CA TRP A 88 45.63 11.45 -12.34
C TRP A 88 45.67 11.93 -13.80
N GLY A 89 44.81 12.88 -14.18
CA GLY A 89 44.86 13.52 -15.49
C GLY A 89 44.47 12.62 -16.67
N THR A 90 43.76 11.51 -16.43
CA THR A 90 43.29 10.63 -17.52
C THR A 90 42.26 11.35 -18.39
N PRO A 91 42.36 11.27 -19.73
CA PRO A 91 41.38 11.88 -20.63
C PRO A 91 40.02 11.22 -20.44
N PHE A 92 39.04 11.99 -20.02
CA PHE A 92 37.68 11.49 -19.87
C PHE A 92 37.02 11.32 -21.24
N PRO A 93 36.35 10.19 -21.51
CA PRO A 93 35.46 10.11 -22.66
C PRO A 93 34.35 11.15 -22.46
N LEU A 94 34.34 12.18 -23.31
CA LEU A 94 33.28 13.18 -23.40
C LEU A 94 31.98 12.49 -23.79
N GLY A 95 31.15 12.18 -22.78
CA GLY A 95 29.94 11.40 -22.98
C GLY A 95 28.80 11.87 -22.06
N ASN A 96 28.05 12.85 -22.53
CA ASN A 96 26.75 13.23 -21.99
C ASN A 96 25.77 12.04 -21.77
N PRO A 97 25.68 11.02 -22.67
CA PRO A 97 24.68 9.96 -22.52
C PRO A 97 24.80 9.14 -21.23
N THR A 98 26.01 8.85 -20.72
CA THR A 98 26.17 8.06 -19.48
C THR A 98 25.63 8.81 -18.26
N ILE A 99 25.86 10.12 -18.20
CA ILE A 99 25.36 10.99 -17.12
C ILE A 99 23.84 11.11 -17.22
N VAL A 100 23.30 11.32 -18.43
CA VAL A 100 21.85 11.41 -18.66
C VAL A 100 21.15 10.11 -18.27
N ILE A 101 21.68 8.96 -18.68
CA ILE A 101 21.14 7.64 -18.31
C ILE A 101 21.18 7.43 -16.79
N LEU A 102 22.30 7.77 -16.13
CA LEU A 102 22.41 7.67 -14.66
C LEU A 102 21.38 8.54 -13.94
N ILE A 103 21.23 9.81 -14.36
CA ILE A 103 20.26 10.73 -13.76
C ILE A 103 18.83 10.24 -13.97
N LEU A 104 18.48 9.80 -15.18
CA LEU A 104 17.15 9.25 -15.47
C LEU A 104 16.87 7.96 -14.68
N PHE A 105 17.86 7.09 -14.55
CA PHE A 105 17.75 5.85 -13.79
C PHE A 105 17.57 6.13 -12.29
N LEU A 106 18.41 6.98 -11.71
CA LEU A 106 18.31 7.41 -10.31
C LEU A 106 17.00 8.14 -10.04
N GLY A 107 16.59 9.03 -10.94
CA GLY A 107 15.33 9.77 -10.86
C GLY A 107 14.11 8.85 -10.93
N GLY A 108 14.13 7.85 -11.81
CA GLY A 108 13.08 6.83 -11.88
C GLY A 108 12.93 6.04 -10.58
N ILE A 109 14.06 5.63 -9.97
CA ILE A 109 14.05 4.91 -8.68
C ILE A 109 13.57 5.80 -7.53
N GLN A 110 13.94 7.08 -7.52
CA GLN A 110 13.42 8.05 -6.56
C GLN A 110 11.91 8.23 -6.70
N LEU A 111 11.38 8.39 -7.92
CA LEU A 111 9.94 8.51 -8.16
C LEU A 111 9.18 7.28 -7.70
N ILE A 112 9.69 6.06 -7.95
CA ILE A 112 9.11 4.82 -7.43
C ILE A 112 9.11 4.82 -5.89
N SER A 113 10.23 5.20 -5.27
CA SER A 113 10.36 5.24 -3.81
C SER A 113 9.38 6.24 -3.18
N VAL A 114 9.25 7.43 -3.78
CA VAL A 114 8.29 8.45 -3.33
C VAL A 114 6.85 7.98 -3.54
N GLY A 115 6.55 7.29 -4.64
CA GLY A 115 5.24 6.69 -4.88
C GLY A 115 4.86 5.67 -3.81
N ILE A 116 5.79 4.80 -3.43
CA ILE A 116 5.59 3.84 -2.32
C ILE A 116 5.31 4.60 -1.03
N VAL A 117 6.15 5.58 -0.67
CA VAL A 117 5.94 6.38 0.56
C VAL A 117 4.59 7.09 0.54
N GLY A 118 4.18 7.67 -0.58
CA GLY A 118 2.87 8.33 -0.75
C GLY A 118 1.69 7.40 -0.48
N GLU A 119 1.76 6.15 -0.97
CA GLU A 119 0.74 5.12 -0.70
C GLU A 119 0.63 4.78 0.80
N TYR A 120 1.76 4.67 1.51
CA TYR A 120 1.74 4.46 2.97
C TYR A 120 1.21 5.68 3.73
N ILE A 121 1.60 6.90 3.33
CA ILE A 121 1.09 8.14 3.93
C ILE A 121 -0.42 8.26 3.74
N ALA A 122 -0.94 7.96 2.54
CA ALA A 122 -2.37 7.97 2.27
C ALA A 122 -3.13 7.02 3.21
N ARG A 123 -2.61 5.81 3.43
CA ARG A 123 -3.19 4.83 4.36
C ARG A 123 -3.16 5.31 5.81
N ILE A 124 -2.04 5.86 6.26
CA ILE A 124 -1.92 6.45 7.60
C ILE A 124 -2.92 7.59 7.75
N TYR A 125 -3.01 8.48 6.76
CA TYR A 125 -3.96 9.58 6.76
C TYR A 125 -5.40 9.10 6.87
N GLU A 126 -5.79 8.06 6.12
CA GLU A 126 -7.14 7.48 6.20
C GLU A 126 -7.45 6.85 7.57
N GLU A 127 -6.47 6.19 8.19
CA GLU A 127 -6.62 5.60 9.52
C GLU A 127 -6.73 6.70 10.61
N VAL A 128 -5.92 7.77 10.51
CA VAL A 128 -5.94 8.91 11.43
C VAL A 128 -7.21 9.74 11.28
N LYS A 129 -7.77 9.84 10.06
CA LYS A 129 -9.01 10.58 9.79
C LYS A 129 -10.23 9.96 10.49
N GLN A 130 -10.14 8.70 10.92
CA GLN A 130 -11.19 7.96 11.66
C GLN A 130 -12.60 8.16 11.08
N ARG A 131 -12.73 8.14 9.74
CA ARG A 131 -14.04 8.35 9.11
C ARG A 131 -14.98 7.21 9.49
N PRO A 132 -16.22 7.50 9.95
CA PRO A 132 -17.20 6.46 10.22
C PRO A 132 -17.50 5.70 8.93
N LYS A 133 -17.51 4.37 9.00
CA LYS A 133 -17.68 3.48 7.84
C LYS A 133 -19.05 3.61 7.18
N PHE A 134 -20.04 4.07 7.92
CA PHE A 134 -21.41 4.26 7.47
C PHE A 134 -22.05 5.38 8.29
N ILE A 135 -23.02 6.04 7.68
CA ILE A 135 -23.90 7.01 8.33
C ILE A 135 -25.27 6.34 8.41
N ILE A 136 -25.85 6.30 9.61
CA ILE A 136 -27.20 5.77 9.82
C ILE A 136 -28.17 6.92 9.67
N ASP A 137 -29.12 6.78 8.75
CA ASP A 137 -30.20 7.74 8.55
C ASP A 137 -31.41 7.39 9.45
N HIS A 138 -31.88 6.15 9.35
CA HIS A 138 -32.99 5.64 10.16
C HIS A 138 -32.72 4.22 10.68
N ALA A 139 -33.18 3.94 11.91
CA ALA A 139 -33.15 2.62 12.51
C ALA A 139 -34.52 2.31 13.15
N TRP A 140 -35.09 1.16 12.81
CA TRP A 140 -36.39 0.71 13.32
C TRP A 140 -36.19 -0.56 14.16
N GLY A 141 -36.76 -0.59 15.37
CA GLY A 141 -36.70 -1.77 16.24
C GLY A 141 -35.32 -2.10 16.82
N TRP A 142 -34.34 -1.20 16.66
CA TRP A 142 -32.99 -1.34 17.22
C TRP A 142 -32.74 -0.24 18.26
N SER A 143 -32.26 -0.63 19.45
CA SER A 143 -31.78 0.30 20.47
C SER A 143 -30.26 0.21 20.56
N PRO A 144 -29.52 1.33 20.42
CA PRO A 144 -28.07 1.30 20.51
C PRO A 144 -27.62 0.87 21.92
N PRO A 145 -26.49 0.14 22.03
CA PRO A 145 -25.86 -0.15 23.31
C PRO A 145 -25.53 1.14 24.07
N LYS A 146 -25.75 1.17 25.41
CA LYS A 146 -25.58 2.37 26.26
C LYS A 146 -24.16 2.95 26.27
N ASP A 147 -23.18 2.19 25.80
CA ASP A 147 -21.75 2.50 25.79
C ASP A 147 -21.25 3.15 24.48
N GLN A 148 -22.11 3.30 23.46
CA GLN A 148 -21.81 4.05 22.24
C GLN A 148 -22.71 5.27 22.14
N ASP A 149 -22.18 6.43 22.56
CA ASP A 149 -22.85 7.70 22.33
C ASP A 149 -22.61 8.17 20.89
N TYR A 150 -23.60 7.91 20.02
CA TYR A 150 -23.57 8.34 18.62
C TYR A 150 -23.92 9.83 18.45
N ARG A 151 -24.37 10.51 19.52
CA ARG A 151 -24.84 11.91 19.45
C ARG A 151 -23.71 12.93 19.45
N GLU A 152 -22.51 12.56 19.90
CA GLU A 152 -21.36 13.46 19.93
C GLU A 152 -20.83 13.79 18.52
N HIS A 153 -21.19 12.98 17.51
CA HIS A 153 -20.74 13.13 16.12
C HIS A 153 -21.81 13.61 15.15
N TYR A 154 -23.04 13.88 15.61
CA TYR A 154 -24.14 14.34 14.76
C TYR A 154 -25.02 15.36 15.49
N PRO A 155 -25.09 16.64 15.04
CA PRO A 155 -26.13 17.54 15.51
C PRO A 155 -27.49 17.00 15.07
N PRO A 156 -28.54 17.04 15.91
CA PRO A 156 -29.86 16.59 15.51
C PRO A 156 -30.27 17.29 14.21
N GLY A 157 -30.70 16.50 13.23
CA GLY A 157 -31.33 17.02 12.03
C GLY A 157 -32.57 17.87 12.40
N PRO A 158 -32.98 18.78 11.50
CA PRO A 158 -34.11 19.68 11.74
C PRO A 158 -35.42 18.94 12.03
#